data_AF-A0A1I5YS63-F1
#
_entry.id   AF-A0A1I5YS63-F1
#
_cell.length_a   1.000
_cell.length_b   1.000
_cell.length_c   1.000
_cell.angle_alpha   90.00
_cell.angle_beta   90.00
_cell.angle_gamma   90.00
#
_symmetry.space_group_name_H-M   'P 1'
#
loop_
_entity.id
_entity.type
_entity.pdbx_description
1 polymer ?
#
loop_
_entity_poly.entity_id
_entity_poly.type
_entity_poly.pdbx_seq_one_letter_code
_entity_poly.pdbx_strand_id
1 'polypeptide(L)'
;MCEVSVINIILSQIITFDEHASFIEELKWNFLQIRGKGDGIWFVAALFMTFIPFYFFVDRYEKSEKQRNERIIFIIVALLLSIISNVYEAFMDPTLLPWGTVALPWHLEYVFQAMFYMTIGYLFKGEFERMYDKTANAFSTVVVFFVYIVFRYIPYIMAFEIENFIPKMLYTYLCAFLGIFVLIFVSKRIVPNRYLLYIGQNTLICFAFHGKIYTVLQTILKSILGVLYGEILGNMYASSVFAIVLTIVLSFILIIPIYVINRWLPFLLGRGYRTRVKELVRAQ
;
A
#
# COMPACT_ATOMS: atom_id res chain seq x y z
N MET A 1 -4.02 4.28 -17.53
CA MET A 1 -3.79 4.84 -16.17
C MET A 1 -4.62 6.11 -15.95
N CYS A 2 -4.45 7.15 -16.78
CA CYS A 2 -5.35 8.32 -16.80
C CYS A 2 -6.83 7.91 -16.98
N GLU A 3 -7.09 6.92 -17.83
CA GLU A 3 -8.46 6.39 -18.08
C GLU A 3 -9.10 5.69 -16.86
N VAL A 4 -8.31 4.96 -16.05
CA VAL A 4 -8.83 4.35 -14.80
C VAL A 4 -9.15 5.43 -13.77
N SER A 5 -8.37 6.53 -13.78
CA SER A 5 -8.60 7.69 -12.93
C SER A 5 -9.90 8.39 -13.29
N VAL A 6 -10.15 8.60 -14.59
CA VAL A 6 -11.38 9.19 -15.09
C VAL A 6 -12.59 8.31 -14.76
N ILE A 7 -12.47 6.97 -14.88
CA ILE A 7 -13.54 6.05 -14.43
C ILE A 7 -13.76 6.16 -12.92
N ASN A 8 -12.71 6.30 -12.12
CA ASN A 8 -12.83 6.47 -10.68
C ASN A 8 -13.54 7.79 -10.31
N ILE A 9 -13.25 8.88 -11.03
CA ILE A 9 -13.94 10.17 -10.89
C ILE A 9 -15.41 10.05 -11.33
N ILE A 10 -15.69 9.39 -12.46
CA ILE A 10 -17.08 9.17 -12.89
C ILE A 10 -17.84 8.33 -11.86
N LEU A 11 -17.19 7.31 -11.29
CA LEU A 11 -17.78 6.51 -10.21
C LEU A 11 -17.93 7.31 -8.92
N SER A 12 -17.06 8.28 -8.61
CA SER A 12 -17.33 9.18 -7.48
C SER A 12 -18.56 10.04 -7.72
N GLN A 13 -18.75 10.56 -8.93
CA GLN A 13 -19.94 11.34 -9.26
C GLN A 13 -21.23 10.52 -9.22
N ILE A 14 -21.16 9.19 -9.42
CA ILE A 14 -22.35 8.31 -9.44
C ILE A 14 -22.61 7.66 -8.07
N ILE A 15 -21.56 7.31 -7.32
CA ILE A 15 -21.64 6.44 -6.13
C ILE A 15 -21.40 7.22 -4.83
N THR A 16 -20.80 8.41 -4.86
CA THR A 16 -20.53 9.15 -3.61
C THR A 16 -21.78 9.93 -3.18
N PHE A 17 -22.22 9.68 -1.95
CA PHE A 17 -23.41 10.28 -1.36
C PHE A 17 -23.14 11.60 -0.62
N ASP A 18 -21.94 12.18 -0.78
CA ASP A 18 -21.54 13.46 -0.18
C ASP A 18 -21.56 14.61 -1.22
N GLU A 19 -21.51 15.87 -0.75
CA GLU A 19 -21.56 17.09 -1.56
C GLU A 19 -20.67 16.99 -2.81
N HIS A 20 -21.29 17.13 -3.97
CA HIS A 20 -20.62 16.97 -5.24
C HIS A 20 -19.74 18.20 -5.50
N ALA A 21 -18.42 18.05 -5.31
CA ALA A 21 -17.47 18.98 -5.87
C ALA A 21 -17.63 18.99 -7.40
N SER A 22 -17.41 20.14 -8.02
CA SER A 22 -17.53 20.24 -9.48
C SER A 22 -16.60 19.23 -10.16
N PHE A 23 -17.04 18.58 -11.25
CA PHE A 23 -16.23 17.57 -11.95
C PHE A 23 -14.82 18.06 -12.33
N ILE A 24 -14.69 19.34 -12.70
CA ILE A 24 -13.41 19.99 -13.01
C ILE A 24 -12.52 20.06 -11.78
N GLU A 25 -13.09 20.36 -10.62
CA GLU A 25 -12.37 20.40 -9.37
C GLU A 25 -11.90 19.00 -8.93
N GLU A 26 -12.75 17.97 -9.05
CA GLU A 26 -12.33 16.59 -8.81
C GLU A 26 -11.22 16.15 -9.75
N LEU A 27 -11.31 16.51 -11.04
CA LEU A 27 -10.28 16.22 -12.03
C LEU A 27 -8.97 16.95 -11.71
N LYS A 28 -9.04 18.19 -11.23
CA LYS A 28 -7.87 18.95 -10.76
C LYS A 28 -7.22 18.27 -9.55
N TRP A 29 -8.00 17.91 -8.53
CA TRP A 29 -7.46 17.23 -7.35
C TRP A 29 -6.87 15.87 -7.70
N ASN A 30 -7.54 15.15 -8.60
CA ASN A 30 -7.03 13.90 -9.14
C ASN A 30 -5.78 14.06 -10.01
N PHE A 31 -5.60 15.18 -10.70
CA PHE A 31 -4.34 15.44 -11.41
C PHE A 31 -3.19 15.74 -10.44
N LEU A 32 -3.48 16.47 -9.36
CA LEU A 32 -2.47 16.84 -8.37
C LEU A 32 -2.08 15.67 -7.45
N GLN A 33 -2.95 14.67 -7.26
CA GLN A 33 -2.71 13.49 -6.40
C GLN A 33 -2.19 13.89 -5.01
N ILE A 34 -2.92 14.79 -4.33
CA ILE A 34 -2.57 15.24 -2.98
C ILE A 34 -3.25 14.31 -1.98
N ARG A 35 -2.51 13.81 -1.00
CA ARG A 35 -3.02 12.87 0.01
C ARG A 35 -4.28 13.42 0.70
N GLY A 36 -5.36 12.65 0.65
CA GLY A 36 -6.66 13.04 1.20
C GLY A 36 -7.46 14.04 0.35
N LYS A 37 -6.98 14.40 -0.85
CA LYS A 37 -7.68 15.27 -1.81
C LYS A 37 -7.59 14.72 -3.23
N GLY A 38 -8.62 13.96 -3.63
CA GLY A 38 -8.76 13.45 -5.01
C GLY A 38 -7.75 12.36 -5.39
N ASP A 39 -7.06 11.78 -4.43
CA ASP A 39 -5.98 10.78 -4.58
C ASP A 39 -6.51 9.35 -4.77
N GLY A 40 -7.58 9.18 -5.54
CA GLY A 40 -8.23 7.88 -5.76
C GLY A 40 -7.32 6.82 -6.41
N ILE A 41 -6.18 7.22 -6.99
CA ILE A 41 -5.13 6.32 -7.49
C ILE A 41 -3.76 6.68 -6.90
N TRP A 42 -3.76 7.12 -5.64
CA TRP A 42 -2.58 7.56 -4.89
C TRP A 42 -1.43 6.56 -4.99
N PHE A 43 -1.72 5.27 -4.86
CA PHE A 43 -0.71 4.20 -4.85
C PHE A 43 0.13 4.20 -6.12
N VAL A 44 -0.51 4.43 -7.26
CA VAL A 44 0.15 4.41 -8.56
C VAL A 44 1.00 5.66 -8.76
N ALA A 45 0.48 6.83 -8.41
CA ALA A 45 1.21 8.08 -8.47
C ALA A 45 2.45 8.03 -7.56
N ALA A 46 2.27 7.57 -6.33
CA ALA A 46 3.35 7.37 -5.37
C ALA A 46 4.39 6.38 -5.89
N LEU A 47 3.96 5.21 -6.40
CA LEU A 47 4.87 4.20 -6.94
C LEU A 47 5.70 4.77 -8.10
N PHE A 48 5.07 5.48 -9.04
CA PHE A 48 5.74 6.13 -10.16
C PHE A 48 6.79 7.14 -9.68
N MET A 49 6.42 8.02 -8.75
CA MET A 49 7.34 9.03 -8.21
C MET A 49 8.49 8.42 -7.43
N THR A 50 8.25 7.33 -6.69
CA THR A 50 9.29 6.60 -5.96
C THR A 50 10.25 5.87 -6.90
N PHE A 51 9.77 5.36 -8.04
CA PHE A 51 10.63 4.68 -9.01
C PHE A 51 11.72 5.59 -9.59
N ILE A 52 11.47 6.88 -9.73
CA ILE A 52 12.45 7.84 -10.30
C ILE A 52 13.75 7.87 -9.48
N PRO A 53 13.75 8.30 -8.20
CA PRO A 53 14.96 8.31 -7.39
C PRO A 53 15.48 6.89 -7.14
N PHE A 54 14.60 5.90 -6.99
CA PHE A 54 15.00 4.49 -6.82
C PHE A 54 15.84 3.98 -7.99
N TYR A 55 15.46 4.28 -9.24
CA TYR A 55 16.21 3.88 -10.43
C TYR A 55 17.63 4.42 -10.41
N PHE A 56 17.81 5.72 -10.19
CA PHE A 56 19.15 6.33 -10.11
C PHE A 56 19.95 5.80 -8.93
N PHE A 57 19.28 5.53 -7.81
CA PHE A 57 19.91 4.98 -6.61
C PHE A 57 20.48 3.58 -6.85
N VAL A 58 19.69 2.70 -7.48
CA VAL A 58 20.10 1.32 -7.81
C VAL A 58 21.14 1.28 -8.94
N ASP A 59 20.97 2.09 -10.00
CA ASP A 59 21.97 2.18 -11.09
C ASP A 59 23.36 2.57 -10.54
N ARG A 60 23.40 3.49 -9.57
CA ARG A 60 24.65 3.88 -8.91
C ARG A 60 25.25 2.76 -8.05
N TYR A 61 24.41 1.96 -7.40
CA TYR A 61 24.81 0.81 -6.59
C TYR A 61 25.39 -0.32 -7.46
N GLU A 62 24.72 -0.68 -8.55
CA GLU A 62 25.16 -1.77 -9.44
C GLU A 62 26.50 -1.47 -10.12
N LYS A 63 26.77 -0.19 -10.43
CA LYS A 63 28.04 0.25 -11.04
C LYS A 63 29.23 0.23 -10.08
N SER A 64 29.02 -0.03 -8.80
CA SER A 64 30.11 0.02 -7.84
C SER A 64 30.82 -1.31 -7.65
N GLU A 65 32.14 -1.34 -7.88
CA GLU A 65 32.96 -2.56 -7.86
C GLU A 65 33.12 -3.17 -6.45
N LYS A 66 32.92 -2.39 -5.37
CA LYS A 66 33.06 -2.86 -3.98
C LYS A 66 31.70 -3.16 -3.34
N GLN A 67 31.07 -4.23 -3.81
CA GLN A 67 29.66 -4.52 -3.50
C GLN A 67 29.32 -4.70 -2.00
N ARG A 68 30.22 -5.16 -1.12
CA ARG A 68 29.82 -5.50 0.27
C ARG A 68 29.78 -4.31 1.23
N ASN A 69 30.85 -3.52 1.32
CA ASN A 69 30.90 -2.37 2.24
C ASN A 69 29.97 -1.25 1.78
N GLU A 70 29.72 -1.15 0.48
CA GLU A 70 28.84 -0.13 -0.05
C GLU A 70 27.36 -0.45 0.20
N ARG A 71 26.95 -1.73 0.26
CA ARG A 71 25.56 -2.10 0.64
C ARG A 71 25.08 -1.38 1.90
N ILE A 72 25.91 -1.37 2.94
CA ILE A 72 25.57 -0.72 4.22
C ILE A 72 25.46 0.79 4.03
N ILE A 73 26.38 1.40 3.28
CA ILE A 73 26.33 2.84 2.96
C ILE A 73 25.05 3.18 2.22
N PHE A 74 24.66 2.41 1.20
CA PHE A 74 23.41 2.62 0.46
C PHE A 74 22.18 2.48 1.36
N ILE A 75 22.13 1.49 2.26
CA ILE A 75 21.04 1.36 3.23
C ILE A 75 20.97 2.59 4.15
N ILE A 76 22.12 3.05 4.66
CA ILE A 76 22.20 4.22 5.54
C ILE A 76 21.74 5.48 4.80
N VAL A 77 22.19 5.71 3.57
CA VAL A 77 21.78 6.86 2.77
C VAL A 77 20.27 6.83 2.50
N ALA A 78 19.72 5.67 2.13
CA ALA A 78 18.28 5.52 1.92
C ALA A 78 17.49 5.76 3.21
N LEU A 79 17.99 5.29 4.37
CA LEU A 79 17.39 5.56 5.67
C LEU A 79 17.44 7.06 6.03
N LEU A 80 18.55 7.73 5.80
CA LEU A 80 18.68 9.17 6.06
C LEU A 80 17.71 9.98 5.21
N LEU A 81 17.56 9.65 3.92
CA LEU A 81 16.57 10.27 3.05
C LEU A 81 15.13 10.02 3.54
N SER A 82 14.85 8.79 4.00
CA SER A 82 13.56 8.42 4.60
C SER A 82 13.28 9.21 5.88
N ILE A 83 14.30 9.44 6.72
CA ILE A 83 14.19 10.29 7.92
C ILE A 83 13.93 11.74 7.53
N ILE A 84 14.57 12.27 6.49
CA ILE A 84 14.30 13.64 6.00
C ILE A 84 12.84 13.79 5.60
N SER A 85 12.24 12.83 4.90
CA SER A 85 10.81 12.82 4.61
C SER A 85 9.94 12.82 5.87
N ASN A 86 10.30 12.05 6.91
CA ASN A 86 9.57 12.03 8.17
C ASN A 86 9.67 13.38 8.92
N VAL A 87 10.86 14.00 8.91
CA VAL A 87 11.10 15.32 9.51
C VAL A 87 10.28 16.37 8.75
N TYR A 88 10.23 16.32 7.43
CA TYR A 88 9.38 17.19 6.64
C TYR A 88 7.90 17.06 7.04
N GLU A 89 7.36 15.83 7.07
CA GLU A 89 5.95 15.61 7.44
C GLU A 89 5.63 16.05 8.88
N ALA A 90 6.60 15.97 9.79
CA ALA A 90 6.39 16.30 11.21
C ALA A 90 6.46 17.80 11.52
N PHE A 91 7.28 18.56 10.78
CA PHE A 91 7.58 19.96 11.11
C PHE A 91 7.13 20.97 10.06
N MET A 92 6.71 20.55 8.88
CA MET A 92 6.16 21.46 7.87
C MET A 92 4.84 22.05 8.36
N ASP A 93 4.70 23.38 8.28
CA ASP A 93 3.45 24.06 8.61
C ASP A 93 2.40 23.84 7.50
N PRO A 94 1.24 23.22 7.80
CA PRO A 94 0.17 23.00 6.82
C PRO A 94 -0.39 24.28 6.19
N THR A 95 -0.31 25.42 6.89
CA THR A 95 -0.90 26.70 6.45
C THR A 95 -0.13 27.35 5.30
N LEU A 96 1.13 26.96 5.09
CA LEU A 96 1.96 27.45 4.00
C LEU A 96 1.53 26.88 2.63
N LEU A 97 0.80 25.77 2.62
CA LEU A 97 0.34 25.12 1.40
C LEU A 97 -1.12 25.50 1.10
N PRO A 98 -1.47 25.80 -0.17
CA PRO A 98 -2.83 26.24 -0.54
C PRO A 98 -3.96 25.27 -0.18
N TRP A 99 -3.62 24.01 0.07
CA TRP A 99 -4.57 22.95 0.41
C TRP A 99 -4.60 22.61 1.91
N GLY A 100 -3.85 23.31 2.77
CA GLY A 100 -3.98 23.19 4.24
C GLY A 100 -3.50 21.87 4.83
N THR A 101 -2.66 21.11 4.12
CA THR A 101 -2.06 19.86 4.61
C THR A 101 -0.59 19.81 4.21
N VAL A 102 0.25 19.13 4.96
CA VAL A 102 1.68 18.93 4.64
C VAL A 102 1.94 18.03 3.43
N ALA A 103 0.92 17.35 2.90
CA ALA A 103 1.05 16.48 1.74
C ALA A 103 1.41 17.30 0.49
N LEU A 104 2.36 16.83 -0.29
CA LEU A 104 2.77 17.45 -1.53
C LEU A 104 2.06 16.78 -2.72
N PRO A 105 1.97 17.46 -3.87
CA PRO A 105 1.45 16.85 -5.08
C PRO A 105 2.24 15.59 -5.42
N TRP A 106 1.53 14.58 -5.96
CA TRP A 106 2.12 13.31 -6.35
C TRP A 106 2.84 12.56 -5.22
N HIS A 107 2.46 12.84 -3.97
CA HIS A 107 2.98 12.16 -2.78
C HIS A 107 4.48 12.35 -2.55
N LEU A 108 5.05 13.46 -3.03
CA LEU A 108 6.47 13.77 -2.93
C LEU A 108 6.99 13.77 -1.48
N GLU A 109 6.13 14.06 -0.50
CA GLU A 109 6.49 14.15 0.92
C GLU A 109 7.06 12.85 1.48
N TYR A 110 6.61 11.68 1.00
CA TYR A 110 7.03 10.37 1.49
C TYR A 110 7.77 9.51 0.45
N VAL A 111 8.13 10.08 -0.71
CA VAL A 111 8.84 9.36 -1.79
C VAL A 111 10.09 8.65 -1.28
N PHE A 112 10.88 9.29 -0.42
CA PHE A 112 12.09 8.67 0.13
C PHE A 112 11.81 7.57 1.15
N GLN A 113 10.66 7.61 1.84
CA GLN A 113 10.24 6.52 2.72
C GLN A 113 9.90 5.27 1.92
N ALA A 114 9.11 5.41 0.85
CA ALA A 114 8.82 4.32 -0.05
C ALA A 114 10.10 3.79 -0.73
N MET A 115 11.00 4.70 -1.15
CA MET A 115 12.28 4.34 -1.77
C MET A 115 13.14 3.50 -0.82
N PHE A 116 13.18 3.85 0.47
CA PHE A 116 13.91 3.09 1.48
C PHE A 116 13.46 1.63 1.57
N TYR A 117 12.14 1.38 1.65
CA TYR A 117 11.62 0.01 1.66
C TYR A 117 11.86 -0.73 0.35
N MET A 118 11.78 -0.04 -0.80
CA MET A 118 12.12 -0.63 -2.10
C MET A 118 13.59 -1.02 -2.19
N THR A 119 14.50 -0.17 -1.70
CA THR A 119 15.94 -0.45 -1.62
C THR A 119 16.22 -1.67 -0.75
N ILE A 120 15.60 -1.77 0.43
CA ILE A 120 15.76 -2.95 1.28
C ILE A 120 15.22 -4.20 0.58
N GLY A 121 14.05 -4.12 -0.05
CA GLY A 121 13.48 -5.23 -0.81
C GLY A 121 14.37 -5.69 -1.97
N TYR A 122 14.98 -4.74 -2.69
CA TYR A 122 15.92 -5.03 -3.76
C TYR A 122 17.18 -5.72 -3.22
N LEU A 123 17.76 -5.22 -2.12
CA LEU A 123 18.96 -5.80 -1.49
C LEU A 123 18.69 -7.13 -0.78
N PHE A 124 17.44 -7.37 -0.35
CA PHE A 124 17.03 -8.63 0.26
C PHE A 124 17.12 -9.80 -0.73
N LYS A 125 16.85 -9.53 -2.01
CA LYS A 125 16.90 -10.54 -3.07
C LYS A 125 18.30 -11.16 -3.17
N GLY A 126 18.36 -12.49 -3.19
CA GLY A 126 19.63 -13.23 -3.31
C GLY A 126 20.12 -13.80 -1.98
N GLU A 127 21.19 -13.24 -1.41
CA GLU A 127 21.87 -13.83 -0.24
C GLU A 127 21.01 -13.78 1.03
N PHE A 128 20.38 -12.64 1.32
CA PHE A 128 19.51 -12.48 2.49
C PHE A 128 18.28 -13.37 2.37
N GLU A 129 17.66 -13.43 1.20
CA GLU A 129 16.55 -14.34 0.92
C GLU A 129 16.95 -15.82 1.14
N ARG A 130 18.14 -16.25 0.71
CA ARG A 130 18.61 -17.63 0.94
C ARG A 130 18.89 -17.90 2.42
N MET A 131 19.51 -16.95 3.13
CA MET A 131 19.75 -17.07 4.58
C MET A 131 18.41 -17.17 5.33
N TYR A 132 17.43 -16.39 4.88
CA TYR A 132 16.10 -16.39 5.41
C TYR A 132 15.38 -17.73 5.17
N ASP A 133 15.44 -18.28 3.96
CA ASP A 133 14.80 -19.57 3.62
C ASP A 133 15.31 -20.74 4.45
N LYS A 134 16.58 -20.70 4.87
CA LYS A 134 17.14 -21.70 5.80
C LYS A 134 16.54 -21.62 7.19
N THR A 135 16.14 -20.42 7.62
CA THR A 135 15.60 -20.14 8.96
C THR A 135 14.06 -20.23 8.98
N ALA A 136 13.43 -20.15 7.82
CA ALA A 136 11.98 -20.15 7.65
C ALA A 136 11.38 -21.56 7.84
N ASN A 137 10.84 -21.79 9.04
CA ASN A 137 10.06 -22.98 9.36
C ASN A 137 8.74 -22.57 10.06
N ALA A 138 7.88 -23.54 10.38
CA ALA A 138 6.55 -23.25 10.95
C ALA A 138 6.68 -22.58 12.31
N PHE A 139 7.63 -23.03 13.11
CA PHE A 139 7.89 -22.48 14.42
C PHE A 139 8.39 -21.03 14.35
N SER A 140 9.38 -20.73 13.50
CA SER A 140 9.88 -19.35 13.33
C SER A 140 8.82 -18.42 12.75
N THR A 141 7.92 -18.90 11.87
CA THR A 141 6.75 -18.15 11.39
C THR A 141 5.83 -17.76 12.55
N VAL A 142 5.47 -18.72 13.40
CA VAL A 142 4.60 -18.48 14.58
C VAL A 142 5.28 -17.52 15.58
N VAL A 143 6.58 -17.70 15.84
CA VAL A 143 7.34 -16.83 16.74
C VAL A 143 7.38 -15.40 16.22
N VAL A 144 7.74 -15.18 14.95
CA VAL A 144 7.81 -13.83 14.37
C VAL A 144 6.43 -13.18 14.30
N PHE A 145 5.38 -13.95 14.00
CA PHE A 145 3.99 -13.48 14.07
C PHE A 145 3.62 -13.05 15.49
N PHE A 146 3.92 -13.87 16.49
CA PHE A 146 3.64 -13.54 17.89
C PHE A 146 4.41 -12.30 18.36
N VAL A 147 5.70 -12.19 18.02
CA VAL A 147 6.51 -10.99 18.31
C VAL A 147 5.89 -9.75 17.67
N TYR A 148 5.47 -9.82 16.41
CA TYR A 148 4.78 -8.71 15.74
C TYR A 148 3.48 -8.31 16.46
N ILE A 149 2.66 -9.27 16.85
CA ILE A 149 1.41 -9.01 17.59
C ILE A 149 1.73 -8.34 18.92
N VAL A 150 2.67 -8.87 19.71
CA VAL A 150 3.07 -8.25 20.98
C VAL A 150 3.52 -6.80 20.76
N PHE A 151 4.45 -6.56 19.84
CA PHE A 151 4.90 -5.20 19.53
C PHE A 151 3.76 -4.30 19.10
N ARG A 152 2.90 -4.74 18.18
CA ARG A 152 1.80 -3.93 17.65
C ARG A 152 0.79 -3.52 18.73
N TYR A 153 0.49 -4.41 19.68
CA TYR A 153 -0.53 -4.18 20.71
C TYR A 153 0.03 -3.66 22.05
N ILE A 154 1.35 -3.61 22.24
CA ILE A 154 1.98 -3.05 23.45
C ILE A 154 1.43 -1.66 23.84
N PRO A 155 1.36 -0.66 22.93
CA PRO A 155 0.86 0.66 23.30
C PRO A 155 -0.59 0.63 23.81
N TYR A 156 -1.40 -0.27 23.25
CA TYR A 156 -2.79 -0.44 23.65
C TYR A 156 -2.93 -1.14 25.01
N ILE A 157 -2.16 -2.21 25.24
CA ILE A 157 -2.17 -2.96 26.50
C ILE A 157 -1.66 -2.09 27.66
N MET A 158 -0.62 -1.29 27.41
CA MET A 158 -0.05 -0.41 28.42
C MET A 158 -0.76 0.95 28.52
N ALA A 159 -1.79 1.19 27.71
CA ALA A 159 -2.46 2.49 27.57
C ALA A 159 -1.47 3.67 27.45
N PHE A 160 -0.40 3.47 26.67
CA PHE A 160 0.70 4.41 26.53
C PHE A 160 0.75 4.98 25.11
N GLU A 161 0.73 6.30 25.00
CA GLU A 161 0.91 7.00 23.73
C GLU A 161 2.36 7.46 23.57
N ILE A 162 2.97 7.12 22.43
CA ILE A 162 4.32 7.58 22.10
C ILE A 162 4.20 8.97 21.45
N GLU A 163 4.23 10.01 22.27
CA GLU A 163 4.07 11.40 21.81
C GLU A 163 5.35 11.95 21.16
N ASN A 164 6.52 11.61 21.72
CA ASN A 164 7.80 12.12 21.24
C ASN A 164 8.11 11.66 19.81
N PHE A 165 8.47 12.60 18.93
CA PHE A 165 8.74 12.35 17.51
C PHE A 165 9.76 11.22 17.27
N ILE A 166 10.93 11.27 17.91
CA ILE A 166 12.01 10.30 17.65
C ILE A 166 11.61 8.87 18.08
N PRO A 167 11.16 8.61 19.32
CA PRO A 167 10.65 7.28 19.71
C PRO A 167 9.49 6.80 18.84
N LYS A 168 8.56 7.69 18.46
CA LYS A 168 7.41 7.35 17.60
C LYS A 168 7.86 6.91 16.21
N MET A 169 8.80 7.64 15.61
CA MET A 169 9.38 7.32 14.32
C MET A 169 10.12 5.97 14.36
N LEU A 170 10.99 5.75 15.35
CA LEU A 170 11.71 4.48 15.52
C LEU A 170 10.76 3.30 15.71
N TYR A 171 9.74 3.48 16.55
CA TYR A 171 8.71 2.48 16.77
C TYR A 171 7.93 2.16 15.49
N THR A 172 7.65 3.18 14.66
CA THR A 172 6.98 3.00 13.36
C THR A 172 7.82 2.18 12.40
N TYR A 173 9.11 2.48 12.24
CA TYR A 173 10.02 1.65 11.43
C TYR A 173 10.09 0.22 11.95
N LEU A 174 10.26 0.04 13.27
CA LEU A 174 10.35 -1.29 13.87
C LEU A 174 9.10 -2.13 13.59
N CYS A 175 7.91 -1.55 13.80
CA CYS A 175 6.64 -2.20 13.50
C CYS A 175 6.50 -2.53 12.01
N ALA A 176 6.91 -1.62 11.12
CA ALA A 176 6.86 -1.85 9.68
C ALA A 176 7.80 -3.00 9.27
N PHE A 177 9.04 -3.02 9.78
CA PHE A 177 9.98 -4.12 9.54
C PHE A 177 9.43 -5.45 10.04
N LEU A 178 8.95 -5.53 11.28
CA LEU A 178 8.36 -6.75 11.82
C LEU A 178 7.15 -7.21 10.98
N GLY A 179 6.29 -6.28 10.56
CA GLY A 179 5.16 -6.58 9.69
C GLY A 179 5.58 -7.13 8.32
N ILE A 180 6.57 -6.51 7.67
CA ILE A 180 7.13 -7.00 6.41
C ILE A 180 7.73 -8.40 6.59
N PHE A 181 8.48 -8.63 7.67
CA PHE A 181 9.03 -9.96 7.96
C PHE A 181 7.92 -11.01 8.12
N VAL A 182 6.87 -10.73 8.90
CA VAL A 182 5.70 -11.61 9.04
C VAL A 182 5.10 -11.93 7.66
N LEU A 183 4.90 -10.92 6.81
CA LEU A 183 4.36 -11.13 5.47
C LEU A 183 5.24 -12.03 4.60
N ILE A 184 6.57 -11.88 4.65
CA ILE A 184 7.50 -12.76 3.93
C ILE A 184 7.44 -14.18 4.50
N PHE A 185 7.41 -14.36 5.83
CA PHE A 185 7.34 -15.68 6.48
C PHE A 185 6.06 -16.40 6.08
N VAL A 186 4.92 -15.71 6.16
CA VAL A 186 3.61 -16.27 5.84
C VAL A 186 3.50 -16.56 4.33
N SER A 187 3.90 -15.62 3.46
CA SER A 187 3.77 -15.78 2.00
C SER A 187 4.59 -16.95 1.46
N LYS A 188 5.79 -17.22 1.99
CA LYS A 188 6.60 -18.38 1.59
C LYS A 188 6.04 -19.72 2.04
N ARG A 189 5.08 -19.75 2.97
CA ARG A 189 4.46 -20.98 3.49
C ARG A 189 3.10 -21.26 2.86
N ILE A 190 2.39 -20.23 2.42
CA ILE A 190 1.12 -20.39 1.74
C ILE A 190 1.38 -20.94 0.33
N VAL A 191 0.88 -22.15 0.07
CA VAL A 191 0.89 -22.71 -1.28
C VAL A 191 -0.06 -21.88 -2.15
N PRO A 192 0.41 -21.30 -3.27
CA PRO A 192 -0.43 -20.47 -4.12
C PRO A 192 -1.55 -21.31 -4.73
N ASN A 193 -2.79 -20.94 -4.43
CA ASN A 193 -3.97 -21.50 -5.08
C ASN A 193 -4.42 -20.60 -6.25
N ARG A 194 -5.35 -21.08 -7.08
CA ARG A 194 -5.85 -20.32 -8.25
C ARG A 194 -6.42 -18.96 -7.87
N TYR A 195 -7.08 -18.88 -6.72
CA TYR A 195 -7.65 -17.63 -6.20
C TYR A 195 -6.57 -16.58 -5.90
N LEU A 196 -5.56 -16.94 -5.11
CA LEU A 196 -4.46 -16.05 -4.74
C LEU A 196 -3.67 -15.60 -5.97
N LEU A 197 -3.43 -16.50 -6.93
CA LEU A 197 -2.79 -16.15 -8.19
C LEU A 197 -3.62 -15.17 -9.01
N TYR A 198 -4.94 -15.38 -9.07
CA TYR A 198 -5.86 -14.50 -9.79
C TYR A 198 -5.90 -13.09 -9.18
N ILE A 199 -6.06 -12.98 -7.86
CA ILE A 199 -6.05 -11.68 -7.16
C ILE A 199 -4.68 -11.02 -7.33
N GLY A 200 -3.59 -11.76 -7.15
CA GLY A 200 -2.22 -11.25 -7.28
C GLY A 200 -1.91 -10.68 -8.67
N GLN A 201 -2.33 -11.36 -9.74
CA GLN A 201 -2.16 -10.87 -11.12
C GLN A 201 -2.98 -9.61 -11.42
N ASN A 202 -4.01 -9.33 -10.63
CA ASN A 202 -4.95 -8.22 -10.83
C ASN A 202 -4.85 -7.14 -9.72
N THR A 203 -3.74 -7.13 -8.98
CA THR A 203 -3.51 -6.24 -7.84
C THR A 203 -3.69 -4.75 -8.17
N LEU A 204 -3.35 -4.31 -9.39
CA LEU A 204 -3.58 -2.91 -9.81
C LEU A 204 -5.08 -2.55 -9.85
N ILE A 205 -5.94 -3.46 -10.32
CA ILE A 205 -7.39 -3.27 -10.33
C ILE A 205 -7.91 -3.30 -8.89
N CYS A 206 -7.42 -4.24 -8.08
CA CYS A 206 -7.74 -4.29 -6.66
C CYS A 206 -7.46 -2.95 -5.99
N PHE A 207 -6.26 -2.38 -6.15
CA PHE A 207 -5.92 -1.09 -5.58
C PHE A 207 -6.78 0.06 -6.10
N ALA A 208 -7.15 0.07 -7.37
CA ALA A 208 -8.01 1.13 -7.92
C ALA A 208 -9.44 1.10 -7.37
N PHE A 209 -10.02 -0.08 -7.11
CA PHE A 209 -11.44 -0.23 -6.77
C PHE A 209 -11.72 -0.55 -5.30
N HIS A 210 -10.73 -1.03 -4.53
CA HIS A 210 -10.96 -1.48 -3.14
C HIS A 210 -11.57 -0.37 -2.27
N GLY A 211 -11.09 0.87 -2.40
CA GLY A 211 -11.58 2.00 -1.60
C GLY A 211 -13.05 2.33 -1.87
N LYS A 212 -13.49 2.29 -3.14
CA LYS A 212 -14.89 2.55 -3.51
C LYS A 212 -15.83 1.46 -3.01
N ILE A 213 -15.45 0.19 -3.19
CA ILE A 213 -16.23 -0.94 -2.69
C ILE A 213 -16.27 -0.92 -1.16
N TYR A 214 -15.16 -0.58 -0.52
CA TYR A 214 -15.09 -0.41 0.92
C TYR A 214 -16.07 0.67 1.41
N THR A 215 -16.12 1.84 0.77
CA THR A 215 -17.10 2.89 1.10
C THR A 215 -18.54 2.40 0.99
N VAL A 216 -18.88 1.70 -0.10
CA VAL A 216 -20.23 1.12 -0.27
C VAL A 216 -20.57 0.13 0.84
N LEU A 217 -19.65 -0.80 1.13
CA LEU A 217 -19.84 -1.78 2.21
C LEU A 217 -19.97 -1.09 3.57
N GLN A 218 -19.16 -0.07 3.84
CA GLN A 218 -19.23 0.70 5.08
C GLN A 218 -20.59 1.40 5.23
N THR A 219 -21.12 2.00 4.16
CA THR A 219 -22.46 2.63 4.17
C THR A 219 -23.55 1.61 4.47
N ILE A 220 -23.50 0.45 3.82
CA ILE A 220 -24.46 -0.65 4.07
C ILE A 220 -24.37 -1.13 5.52
N LEU A 221 -23.16 -1.38 6.04
CA LEU A 221 -22.95 -1.85 7.41
C LEU A 221 -23.41 -0.83 8.45
N LYS A 222 -23.13 0.46 8.24
CA LYS A 222 -23.63 1.53 9.11
C LYS A 222 -25.15 1.62 9.10
N SER A 223 -25.78 1.44 7.95
CA SER A 223 -27.24 1.51 7.81
C SER A 223 -27.95 0.33 8.47
N ILE A 224 -27.41 -0.89 8.37
CA ILE A 224 -28.07 -2.10 8.87
C ILE A 224 -27.66 -2.43 10.31
N LEU A 225 -26.39 -2.24 10.65
CA LEU A 225 -25.76 -2.70 11.91
C LEU A 225 -25.13 -1.55 12.69
N GLY A 226 -25.62 -0.31 12.56
CA GLY A 226 -24.94 0.89 13.04
C GLY A 226 -24.38 0.83 14.47
N VAL A 227 -25.17 0.36 15.44
CA VAL A 227 -24.73 0.23 16.85
C VAL A 227 -23.61 -0.81 16.98
N LEU A 228 -23.84 -2.03 16.48
CA LEU A 228 -22.85 -3.12 16.51
C LEU A 228 -21.57 -2.75 15.75
N TYR A 229 -21.69 -2.09 14.60
CA TYR A 229 -20.57 -1.61 13.81
C TYR A 229 -19.74 -0.57 14.57
N GLY A 230 -20.40 0.34 15.29
CA GLY A 230 -19.75 1.29 16.19
C GLY A 230 -18.98 0.60 17.32
N GLU A 231 -19.58 -0.40 17.97
CA GLU A 231 -18.92 -1.19 19.02
C GLU A 231 -17.70 -1.96 18.51
N ILE A 232 -17.79 -2.58 17.34
CA ILE A 232 -16.68 -3.29 16.70
C ILE A 232 -15.52 -2.32 16.41
N LEU A 233 -15.82 -1.14 15.85
CA LEU A 233 -14.81 -0.13 15.55
C LEU A 233 -14.20 0.50 16.81
N GLY A 234 -14.97 0.60 17.89
CA GLY A 234 -14.51 1.11 19.18
C GLY A 234 -13.56 0.18 19.93
N ASN A 235 -13.53 -1.12 19.57
CA ASN A 235 -12.63 -2.10 20.17
C ASN A 235 -11.50 -2.49 19.20
N MET A 236 -10.25 -2.23 19.59
CA MET A 236 -9.08 -2.47 18.73
C MET A 236 -8.94 -3.93 18.28
N TYR A 237 -9.21 -4.90 19.16
CA TYR A 237 -9.14 -6.33 18.83
C TYR A 237 -10.24 -6.73 17.87
N ALA A 238 -11.49 -6.33 18.16
CA ALA A 238 -12.64 -6.61 17.29
C ALA A 238 -12.46 -5.95 15.91
N SER A 239 -12.01 -4.70 15.88
CA SER A 239 -11.70 -3.95 14.66
C SER A 239 -10.61 -4.64 13.83
N SER A 240 -9.58 -5.20 14.47
CA SER A 240 -8.52 -5.94 13.78
C SER A 240 -9.02 -7.25 13.15
N VAL A 241 -9.82 -8.03 13.88
CA VAL A 241 -10.46 -9.25 13.34
C VAL A 241 -11.42 -8.89 12.22
N PHE A 242 -12.23 -7.85 12.43
CA PHE A 242 -13.15 -7.34 11.43
C PHE A 242 -12.42 -6.90 10.15
N ALA A 243 -11.28 -6.22 10.27
CA ALA A 243 -10.47 -5.82 9.11
C ALA A 243 -9.97 -7.02 8.31
N ILE A 244 -9.55 -8.11 8.96
CA ILE A 244 -9.13 -9.36 8.29
C ILE A 244 -10.31 -9.96 7.52
N VAL A 245 -11.46 -10.13 8.18
CA VAL A 245 -12.67 -10.69 7.56
C VAL A 245 -13.13 -9.83 6.40
N LEU A 246 -13.19 -8.51 6.60
CA LEU A 246 -13.60 -7.56 5.58
C LEU A 246 -12.65 -7.57 4.39
N THR A 247 -11.33 -7.69 4.61
CA THR A 247 -10.35 -7.79 3.52
C THR A 247 -10.61 -9.03 2.66
N ILE A 248 -10.92 -10.17 3.28
CA ILE A 248 -11.28 -11.40 2.56
C ILE A 248 -12.55 -11.18 1.74
N VAL A 249 -13.62 -10.66 2.36
CA VAL A 249 -14.89 -10.36 1.67
C VAL A 249 -14.69 -9.40 0.51
N LEU A 250 -13.93 -8.32 0.73
CA LEU A 250 -13.61 -7.30 -0.27
C LEU A 250 -12.87 -7.93 -1.46
N SER A 251 -11.90 -8.80 -1.19
CA SER A 251 -11.14 -9.50 -2.24
C SER A 251 -12.02 -10.43 -3.09
N PHE A 252 -13.07 -11.04 -2.53
CA PHE A 252 -14.06 -11.78 -3.32
C PHE A 252 -14.96 -10.87 -4.16
N ILE A 253 -15.46 -9.77 -3.60
CA ILE A 253 -16.31 -8.82 -4.34
C ILE A 253 -15.54 -8.20 -5.51
N LEU A 254 -14.25 -7.90 -5.30
CA LEU A 254 -13.36 -7.36 -6.33
C LEU A 254 -13.16 -8.29 -7.54
N ILE A 255 -13.47 -9.59 -7.45
CA ILE A 255 -13.44 -10.49 -8.62
C ILE A 255 -14.36 -9.96 -9.73
N ILE A 256 -15.50 -9.38 -9.39
CA ILE A 256 -16.49 -8.89 -10.36
C ILE A 256 -15.90 -7.78 -11.24
N PRO A 257 -15.43 -6.62 -10.71
CA PRO A 257 -14.83 -5.59 -11.54
C PRO A 257 -13.54 -6.07 -12.23
N ILE A 258 -12.76 -6.95 -11.61
CA ILE A 258 -11.58 -7.54 -12.26
C ILE A 258 -11.97 -8.32 -13.52
N TYR A 259 -13.00 -9.16 -13.43
CA TYR A 259 -13.50 -9.93 -14.57
C TYR A 259 -14.01 -9.00 -15.68
N VAL A 260 -14.83 -8.01 -15.33
CA VAL A 260 -15.39 -7.05 -16.29
C VAL A 260 -14.29 -6.28 -17.01
N ILE A 261 -13.32 -5.73 -16.28
CA ILE A 261 -12.23 -4.95 -16.87
C ILE A 261 -11.35 -5.82 -17.77
N ASN A 262 -10.94 -7.01 -17.31
CA ASN A 262 -10.12 -7.90 -18.13
C ASN A 262 -10.86 -8.37 -19.39
N ARG A 263 -12.17 -8.62 -19.28
CA ARG A 263 -12.98 -9.13 -20.39
C ARG A 263 -13.37 -8.05 -21.38
N TRP A 264 -13.65 -6.83 -20.96
CA TRP A 264 -14.24 -5.80 -21.83
C TRP A 264 -13.38 -4.54 -21.98
N LEU A 265 -12.57 -4.18 -20.98
CA LEU A 265 -11.81 -2.93 -20.94
C LEU A 265 -10.29 -3.13 -20.71
N PRO A 266 -9.62 -4.06 -21.42
CA PRO A 266 -8.20 -4.35 -21.17
C PRO A 266 -7.27 -3.17 -21.53
N PHE A 267 -7.74 -2.26 -22.38
CA PHE A 267 -7.01 -1.05 -22.75
C PHE A 267 -6.75 -0.13 -21.55
N LEU A 268 -7.62 -0.15 -20.53
CA LEU A 268 -7.45 0.62 -19.28
C LEU A 268 -6.15 0.26 -18.54
N LEU A 269 -5.70 -0.98 -18.71
CA LEU A 269 -4.48 -1.54 -18.15
C LEU A 269 -3.27 -1.35 -19.08
N GLY A 270 -3.42 -0.65 -20.21
CA GLY A 270 -2.40 -0.53 -21.25
C GLY A 270 -2.17 -1.81 -22.07
N ARG A 271 -3.07 -2.81 -21.97
CA ARG A 271 -2.98 -4.06 -22.76
C ARG A 271 -3.66 -3.86 -24.11
N GLY A 272 -2.88 -3.95 -25.20
CA GLY A 272 -3.40 -3.89 -26.56
C GLY A 272 -4.27 -5.11 -26.92
N TYR A 273 -5.27 -4.92 -27.79
CA TYR A 273 -6.22 -5.95 -28.20
C TYR A 273 -5.54 -7.22 -28.77
N ARG A 274 -4.35 -7.08 -29.39
CA ARG A 274 -3.58 -8.21 -29.97
C ARG A 274 -3.04 -9.21 -28.94
N THR A 275 -2.81 -8.82 -27.68
CA THR A 275 -2.33 -9.74 -26.64
C THR A 275 -3.39 -10.79 -26.27
N ARG A 276 -4.68 -10.42 -26.42
CA ARG A 276 -5.85 -11.28 -26.15
C ARG A 276 -5.89 -12.56 -27.00
N VAL A 277 -5.51 -12.47 -28.28
CA VAL A 277 -5.53 -13.64 -29.18
C VAL A 277 -4.51 -14.68 -28.72
N LYS A 278 -3.37 -14.26 -28.19
CA LYS A 278 -2.33 -15.18 -27.69
C LYS A 278 -2.66 -15.80 -26.33
N GLU A 279 -3.36 -15.07 -25.45
CA GLU A 279 -3.75 -15.59 -24.13
C GLU A 279 -4.95 -16.54 -24.20
N LEU A 280 -5.93 -16.28 -25.06
CA LEU A 280 -7.06 -17.20 -25.28
C LEU A 280 -6.62 -18.52 -25.94
N VAL A 281 -5.64 -18.46 -26.86
CA VAL A 281 -5.04 -19.65 -27.49
C VAL A 281 -4.18 -20.46 -26.52
N ARG A 282 -3.68 -19.88 -25.43
CA ARG A 282 -2.91 -20.59 -24.38
C ARG A 282 -3.78 -21.15 -23.24
N ALA A 283 -5.03 -20.70 -23.14
CA ALA A 283 -5.98 -21.15 -22.13
C ALA A 283 -6.92 -22.27 -22.65
N GLN A 284 -6.77 -22.66 -23.91
CA GLN A 284 -7.32 -23.87 -24.54
C GLN A 284 -6.24 -24.96 -24.57
#